data_AF-A0AA85IRN0-F1
#
_entry.id   AF-A0AA85IRN0-F1
#
_cell.length_a   1.000
_cell.length_b   1.000
_cell.length_c   1.000
_cell.angle_alpha   90.00
_cell.angle_beta   90.00
_cell.angle_gamma   90.00
#
_symmetry.space_group_name_H-M   'P 1'
#
loop_
_entity.id
_entity.type
_entity.pdbx_description
1 polymer ?
#
loop_
_entity_poly.entity_id
_entity_poly.type
_entity_poly.pdbx_seq_one_letter_code
_entity_poly.pdbx_strand_id
1 'polypeptide(L)'
;MDKLFTIHKGFISSVRPQWKIRVNLDMTCKAYFVSGNLADVMYSKYGDDMVRCSTQMAYDLRKIRVETDKFYKSDDGRAYSRRFTVHGISSLPADRLMIEELNQSVAEYFKRHHHITLKYPELPCVKVDQKREVYMPMELLNILPYQAPNASKADIASEVIRCAAIRPQERFRELENFANNMLKSHPLIKQFGLAIQPRPVEVNARVIQPPTAGFGRSGVQQLTAGSWSTPSFLHPAGEGVEIMWAVLSIPPNQRSHGHVQKVISELPRAASRFGVRFSPRPIVAQCPRGELNRRFEEFSRQGCGFLLLILYDEHFYSSIKRLSDLQMGIRTQCVRARTLDKPNVFPNLLLKLNGKLGGVNWRIPDLIKDSQELVMVFGADVTHPAPTQTHQIRKSVAAVIGSVSPDLMRYGVVIRQQATTEKGNKAAREIIDDMRLSVKELLQLYLRNTNGRFPTRMIFYRDGVSEGQFENVLVEELCAIQRACADVRPGEEPAITYIVVQKRHHIRFRPSDPR
;
A
#
# COMPACT_ATOMS: atom_id res chain seq x y z
N MET A 1 -19.21 4.38 -19.87
CA MET A 1 -17.80 4.13 -19.46
C MET A 1 -17.69 4.50 -17.99
N ASP A 2 -17.57 3.54 -17.08
CA ASP A 2 -17.68 3.85 -15.64
C ASP A 2 -16.43 4.53 -15.07
N LYS A 3 -15.29 4.45 -15.78
CA LYS A 3 -13.97 4.89 -15.31
C LYS A 3 -13.37 5.90 -16.28
N LEU A 4 -12.90 7.05 -15.77
CA LEU A 4 -12.21 8.09 -16.55
C LEU A 4 -10.69 7.86 -16.65
N PHE A 5 -10.26 6.60 -16.61
CA PHE A 5 -8.85 6.26 -16.76
C PHE A 5 -8.66 4.96 -17.53
N THR A 6 -7.54 4.88 -18.23
CA THR A 6 -7.07 3.71 -18.98
C THR A 6 -5.73 3.25 -18.43
N ILE A 7 -5.46 1.94 -18.49
CA ILE A 7 -4.16 1.39 -18.13
C ILE A 7 -3.30 1.27 -19.37
N HIS A 8 -2.14 1.92 -19.36
CA HIS A 8 -1.15 1.80 -20.41
C HIS A 8 -0.03 0.87 -19.96
N LYS A 9 0.27 -0.12 -20.80
CA LYS A 9 1.45 -0.97 -20.67
C LYS A 9 2.67 -0.25 -21.25
N GLY A 10 3.82 -0.43 -20.62
CA GLY A 10 5.09 0.10 -21.09
C GLY A 10 6.26 -0.73 -20.57
N PHE A 11 7.46 -0.24 -20.81
CA PHE A 11 8.70 -0.90 -20.44
C PHE A 11 9.58 0.04 -19.61
N ILE A 12 10.35 -0.55 -18.69
CA ILE A 12 11.42 0.14 -17.98
C ILE A 12 12.73 -0.54 -18.29
N SER A 13 13.78 0.26 -18.49
CA SER A 13 15.14 -0.21 -18.76
C SER A 13 16.11 0.40 -17.76
N SER A 14 17.05 -0.40 -17.26
CA SER A 14 18.18 0.06 -16.46
C SER A 14 19.46 -0.67 -16.88
N VAL A 15 20.61 -0.01 -16.74
CA VAL A 15 21.92 -0.62 -17.00
C VAL A 15 22.56 -0.99 -15.68
N ARG A 16 23.08 -2.21 -15.57
CA ARG A 16 23.64 -2.77 -14.34
C ARG A 16 25.08 -3.25 -14.57
N PRO A 17 26.07 -2.73 -13.82
CA PRO A 17 27.42 -3.26 -13.85
C PRO A 17 27.46 -4.62 -13.13
N GLN A 18 27.89 -5.65 -13.83
CA GLN A 18 28.22 -6.98 -13.28
C GLN A 18 29.53 -7.45 -13.94
N TRP A 19 29.82 -8.76 -13.95
CA TRP A 19 30.95 -9.31 -14.72
C TRP A 19 30.91 -8.93 -16.22
N LYS A 20 29.71 -8.66 -16.74
CA LYS A 20 29.43 -7.91 -17.98
C LYS A 20 28.41 -6.83 -17.67
N ILE A 21 28.39 -5.76 -18.46
CA ILE A 21 27.32 -4.76 -18.42
C ILE A 21 26.03 -5.44 -18.90
N ARG A 22 24.97 -5.33 -18.09
CA ARG A 22 23.66 -5.91 -18.43
C ARG A 22 22.61 -4.82 -18.56
N VAL A 23 21.73 -4.99 -19.55
CA VAL A 23 20.50 -4.23 -19.66
C VAL A 23 19.40 -5.03 -18.97
N ASN A 24 18.83 -4.47 -17.91
CA ASN A 24 17.69 -5.03 -17.22
C ASN A 24 16.41 -4.38 -17.74
N LEU A 25 15.51 -5.20 -18.30
CA LEU A 25 14.24 -4.80 -18.89
C LEU A 25 13.10 -5.42 -18.09
N ASP A 26 12.08 -4.63 -17.77
CA ASP A 26 10.85 -5.11 -17.15
C ASP A 26 9.63 -4.38 -17.74
N MET A 27 8.47 -5.02 -17.59
CA MET A 27 7.19 -4.43 -17.97
C MET A 27 6.63 -3.60 -16.82
N THR A 28 6.00 -2.48 -17.17
CA THR A 28 5.30 -1.60 -16.23
C THR A 28 3.90 -1.27 -16.74
N CYS A 29 2.98 -1.00 -15.82
CA CYS A 29 1.62 -0.58 -16.12
C CYS A 29 1.34 0.72 -15.36
N LYS A 30 0.80 1.72 -16.05
CA LYS A 30 0.45 3.00 -15.43
C LYS A 30 -0.93 3.45 -15.89
N ALA A 31 -1.72 3.92 -14.94
CA ALA A 31 -3.02 4.51 -15.22
C ALA A 31 -2.86 5.95 -15.70
N TYR A 32 -3.59 6.30 -16.74
CA TYR A 32 -3.68 7.66 -17.26
C TYR A 32 -5.14 8.07 -17.42
N PHE A 33 -5.44 9.34 -17.23
CA PHE A 33 -6.74 9.91 -17.50
C PHE A 33 -7.05 9.79 -19.01
N VAL A 34 -8.30 9.48 -19.34
CA VAL A 34 -8.73 9.30 -20.74
C VAL A 34 -8.50 10.60 -21.52
N SER A 35 -7.77 10.53 -22.63
CA SER A 35 -7.57 11.65 -23.55
C SER A 35 -8.61 11.64 -24.66
N GLY A 36 -8.92 12.82 -25.19
CA GLY A 36 -9.92 13.00 -26.26
C GLY A 36 -10.66 14.32 -26.09
N ASN A 37 -11.68 14.55 -26.92
CA ASN A 37 -12.57 15.69 -26.74
C ASN A 37 -13.25 15.62 -25.36
N LEU A 38 -13.25 16.71 -24.63
CA LEU A 38 -13.72 16.75 -23.25
C LEU A 38 -15.22 16.49 -23.15
N ALA A 39 -16.03 17.03 -24.06
CA ALA A 39 -17.46 16.78 -24.06
C ALA A 39 -17.76 15.28 -24.26
N ASP A 40 -17.13 14.65 -25.26
CA ASP A 40 -17.31 13.22 -25.55
C ASP A 40 -16.89 12.32 -24.38
N VAL A 41 -15.73 12.60 -23.78
CA VAL A 41 -15.20 11.82 -22.64
C VAL A 41 -16.16 11.91 -21.45
N MET A 42 -16.66 13.11 -21.14
CA MET A 42 -17.58 13.28 -20.02
C MET A 42 -18.95 12.68 -20.32
N TYR A 43 -19.45 12.85 -21.54
CA TYR A 43 -20.71 12.22 -21.99
C TYR A 43 -20.65 10.71 -21.85
N SER A 44 -19.52 10.08 -22.20
CA SER A 44 -19.35 8.62 -22.07
C SER A 44 -19.57 8.09 -20.66
N LYS A 45 -19.38 8.92 -19.62
CA LYS A 45 -19.57 8.55 -18.22
C LYS A 45 -20.91 9.01 -17.64
N TYR A 46 -21.32 10.25 -17.92
CA TYR A 46 -22.48 10.87 -17.28
C TYR A 46 -23.74 10.85 -18.13
N GLY A 47 -23.64 10.53 -19.43
CA GLY A 47 -24.76 10.60 -20.37
C GLY A 47 -25.41 11.98 -20.36
N ASP A 48 -26.74 12.00 -20.44
CA ASP A 48 -27.52 13.25 -20.50
C ASP A 48 -27.57 13.99 -19.15
N ASP A 49 -27.09 13.40 -18.06
CA ASP A 49 -27.09 14.00 -16.71
C ASP A 49 -25.91 14.96 -16.45
N MET A 50 -25.09 15.29 -17.46
CA MET A 50 -23.89 16.12 -17.31
C MET A 50 -24.14 17.43 -16.53
N VAL A 51 -25.24 18.14 -16.79
CA VAL A 51 -25.56 19.39 -16.07
C VAL A 51 -25.78 19.13 -14.58
N ARG A 52 -26.54 18.08 -14.23
CA ARG A 52 -26.86 17.71 -12.84
C ARG A 52 -25.63 17.18 -12.08
N CYS A 53 -24.66 16.64 -12.81
CA CYS A 53 -23.43 16.10 -12.24
C CYS A 53 -22.24 17.07 -12.25
N SER A 54 -22.43 18.37 -12.52
CA SER A 54 -21.37 19.40 -12.59
C SER A 54 -20.39 19.37 -11.40
N THR A 55 -20.87 19.22 -10.17
CA THR A 55 -20.02 19.10 -8.97
C THR A 55 -19.13 17.86 -9.00
N GLN A 56 -19.66 16.71 -9.40
CA GLN A 56 -18.89 15.47 -9.49
C GLN A 56 -17.90 15.53 -10.67
N MET A 57 -18.31 16.11 -11.79
CA MET A 57 -17.44 16.34 -12.95
C MET A 57 -16.27 17.27 -12.59
N ALA A 58 -16.50 18.31 -11.79
CA ALA A 58 -15.45 19.20 -11.31
C ALA A 58 -14.42 18.47 -10.44
N TYR A 59 -14.86 17.50 -9.62
CA TYR A 59 -13.95 16.65 -8.86
C TYR A 59 -13.12 15.74 -9.78
N ASP A 60 -13.78 15.11 -10.75
CA ASP A 60 -13.17 14.18 -11.68
C ASP A 60 -12.14 14.85 -12.62
N LEU A 61 -12.41 16.07 -13.06
CA LEU A 61 -11.55 16.86 -13.94
C LEU A 61 -10.54 17.72 -13.19
N ARG A 62 -10.49 17.67 -11.86
CA ARG A 62 -9.67 18.57 -11.06
C ARG A 62 -8.19 18.52 -11.48
N LYS A 63 -7.63 19.68 -11.87
CA LYS A 63 -6.24 19.83 -12.34
C LYS A 63 -5.90 19.04 -13.61
N ILE A 64 -6.88 18.52 -14.33
CA ILE A 64 -6.66 17.96 -15.67
C ILE A 64 -6.32 19.11 -16.61
N ARG A 65 -5.31 18.90 -17.46
CA ARG A 65 -4.87 19.84 -18.47
C ARG A 65 -5.59 19.56 -19.78
N VAL A 66 -6.08 20.61 -20.39
CA VAL A 66 -6.79 20.56 -21.67
C VAL A 66 -6.16 21.54 -22.65
N GLU A 67 -6.38 21.29 -23.93
CA GLU A 67 -5.90 22.11 -25.03
C GLU A 67 -7.05 22.42 -25.97
N THR A 68 -7.15 23.65 -26.44
CA THR A 68 -8.16 24.03 -27.42
C THR A 68 -7.81 23.55 -28.81
N ASP A 69 -8.81 23.46 -29.68
CA ASP A 69 -8.55 23.46 -31.12
C ASP A 69 -7.84 24.76 -31.55
N LYS A 70 -7.25 24.74 -32.75
CA LYS A 70 -6.50 25.88 -33.30
C LYS A 70 -7.45 26.96 -33.83
N PHE A 71 -8.06 27.71 -32.93
CA PHE A 71 -8.92 28.85 -33.29
C PHE A 71 -8.43 30.21 -32.74
N TYR A 72 -7.35 30.24 -31.95
CA TYR A 72 -6.69 31.49 -31.59
C TYR A 72 -5.78 31.97 -32.72
N LYS A 73 -5.67 33.29 -32.92
CA LYS A 73 -4.80 33.90 -33.92
C LYS A 73 -3.67 34.67 -33.25
N SER A 74 -2.44 34.44 -33.67
CA SER A 74 -1.28 35.27 -33.29
C SER A 74 -1.26 36.56 -34.11
N ASP A 75 -0.36 37.48 -33.75
CA ASP A 75 -0.22 38.79 -34.41
C ASP A 75 0.10 38.66 -35.91
N ASP A 76 0.73 37.56 -36.32
CA ASP A 76 1.00 37.19 -37.72
C ASP A 76 -0.16 36.42 -38.41
N GLY A 77 -1.32 36.30 -37.74
CA GLY A 77 -2.51 35.64 -38.26
C GLY A 77 -2.50 34.11 -38.19
N ARG A 78 -1.44 33.48 -37.65
CA ARG A 78 -1.36 32.01 -37.55
C ARG A 78 -2.28 31.46 -36.47
N ALA A 79 -2.95 30.36 -36.80
CA ALA A 79 -3.83 29.67 -35.86
C ALA A 79 -3.02 28.85 -34.84
N TYR A 80 -3.28 29.04 -33.55
CA TYR A 80 -2.62 28.29 -32.48
C TYR A 80 -3.62 27.79 -31.42
N SER A 81 -3.20 26.78 -30.66
CA SER A 81 -3.94 26.20 -29.54
C SER A 81 -3.49 26.82 -28.22
N ARG A 82 -4.40 26.94 -27.25
CA ARG A 82 -4.07 27.31 -25.88
C ARG A 82 -4.27 26.15 -24.94
N ARG A 83 -3.39 26.05 -23.94
CA ARG A 83 -3.45 25.02 -22.90
C ARG A 83 -3.95 25.63 -21.60
N PHE A 84 -4.87 24.92 -20.97
CA PHE A 84 -5.49 25.32 -19.72
C PHE A 84 -5.42 24.20 -18.69
N THR A 85 -5.63 24.57 -17.43
CA THR A 85 -5.87 23.62 -16.34
C THR A 85 -7.31 23.77 -15.89
N VAL A 86 -8.02 22.66 -15.70
CA VAL A 86 -9.41 22.69 -15.23
C VAL A 86 -9.44 23.02 -13.73
N HIS A 87 -10.17 24.09 -13.41
CA HIS A 87 -10.38 24.58 -12.05
C HIS A 87 -11.81 24.39 -11.54
N GLY A 88 -12.77 24.13 -12.43
CA GLY A 88 -14.16 23.90 -12.07
C GLY A 88 -15.04 23.69 -13.30
N ILE A 89 -16.33 23.48 -13.04
CA ILE A 89 -17.38 23.34 -14.06
C ILE A 89 -18.48 24.32 -13.69
N SER A 90 -19.04 25.02 -14.68
CA SER A 90 -20.16 25.93 -14.46
C SER A 90 -21.43 25.18 -14.05
N SER A 91 -22.25 25.82 -13.23
CA SER A 91 -23.59 25.32 -12.87
C SER A 91 -24.62 25.55 -13.97
N LEU A 92 -24.35 26.50 -14.88
CA LEU A 92 -25.21 26.85 -16.01
C LEU A 92 -24.62 26.40 -17.35
N PRO A 93 -25.47 26.06 -18.33
CA PRO A 93 -25.06 25.73 -19.69
C PRO A 93 -24.51 26.94 -20.46
N ALA A 94 -23.76 26.71 -21.54
CA ALA A 94 -23.08 27.75 -22.31
C ALA A 94 -24.02 28.80 -22.93
N ASP A 95 -25.26 28.42 -23.28
CA ASP A 95 -26.30 29.32 -23.79
C ASP A 95 -26.84 30.30 -22.74
N ARG A 96 -26.77 29.95 -21.45
CA ARG A 96 -27.29 30.75 -20.33
C ARG A 96 -26.21 31.33 -19.42
N LEU A 97 -24.98 30.84 -19.53
CA LEU A 97 -23.85 31.31 -18.74
C LEU A 97 -23.40 32.68 -19.27
N MET A 98 -23.69 33.73 -18.51
CA MET A 98 -23.40 35.12 -18.90
C MET A 98 -21.95 35.51 -18.62
N ILE A 99 -21.35 36.24 -19.55
CA ILE A 99 -20.11 36.99 -19.34
C ILE A 99 -20.51 38.41 -18.95
N GLU A 100 -20.47 38.73 -17.66
CA GLU A 100 -21.03 39.97 -17.10
C GLU A 100 -20.50 41.24 -17.78
N GLU A 101 -19.20 41.31 -18.05
CA GLU A 101 -18.54 42.47 -18.68
C GLU A 101 -19.05 42.77 -20.10
N LEU A 102 -19.53 41.75 -20.81
CA LEU A 102 -19.96 41.86 -22.21
C LEU A 102 -21.48 41.72 -22.38
N ASN A 103 -22.21 41.46 -21.29
CA ASN A 103 -23.65 41.19 -21.26
C ASN A 103 -24.12 40.25 -22.39
N GLN A 104 -23.38 39.17 -22.62
CA GLN A 104 -23.70 38.11 -23.58
C GLN A 104 -23.38 36.74 -23.01
N SER A 105 -24.04 35.69 -23.50
CA SER A 105 -23.74 34.33 -23.06
C SER A 105 -22.42 33.83 -23.63
N VAL A 106 -21.83 32.80 -23.03
CA VAL A 106 -20.61 32.16 -23.56
C VAL A 106 -20.85 31.64 -24.98
N ALA A 107 -22.00 31.03 -25.27
CA ALA A 107 -22.33 30.57 -26.62
C ALA A 107 -22.38 31.73 -27.63
N GLU A 108 -22.97 32.87 -27.25
CA GLU A 108 -23.04 34.05 -28.10
C GLU A 108 -21.67 34.70 -28.31
N TYR A 109 -20.84 34.75 -27.27
CA TYR A 109 -19.46 35.23 -27.36
C TYR A 109 -18.65 34.48 -28.40
N PHE A 110 -18.67 33.13 -28.36
CA PHE A 110 -17.94 32.31 -29.32
C PHE A 110 -18.48 32.46 -30.74
N LYS A 111 -19.81 32.62 -30.91
CA LYS A 111 -20.42 32.87 -32.21
C LYS A 111 -20.02 34.22 -32.81
N ARG A 112 -20.00 35.29 -32.01
CA ARG A 112 -19.71 36.65 -32.46
C ARG A 112 -18.21 36.94 -32.63
N HIS A 113 -17.40 36.56 -31.65
CA HIS A 113 -15.98 36.94 -31.58
C HIS A 113 -15.02 35.89 -32.15
N HIS A 114 -15.41 34.62 -32.15
CA HIS A 114 -14.60 33.53 -32.69
C HIS A 114 -15.19 32.90 -33.96
N HIS A 115 -16.39 33.32 -34.39
CA HIS A 115 -17.14 32.73 -35.51
C HIS A 115 -17.38 31.22 -35.36
N ILE A 116 -17.55 30.76 -34.12
CA ILE A 116 -17.81 29.35 -33.78
C ILE A 116 -19.25 29.22 -33.27
N THR A 117 -20.07 28.48 -34.00
CA THR A 117 -21.40 28.07 -33.52
C THR A 117 -21.25 26.78 -32.73
N LEU A 118 -21.59 26.80 -31.44
CA LEU A 118 -21.48 25.62 -30.59
C LEU A 118 -22.47 24.54 -31.02
N LYS A 119 -22.07 23.27 -31.00
CA LYS A 119 -22.96 22.14 -31.31
C LYS A 119 -23.82 21.75 -30.12
N TYR A 120 -23.25 21.84 -28.92
CA TYR A 120 -23.90 21.48 -27.66
C TYR A 120 -23.93 22.65 -26.67
N PRO A 121 -24.63 23.76 -27.00
CA PRO A 121 -24.68 24.95 -26.14
C PRO A 121 -25.37 24.70 -24.79
N GLU A 122 -26.13 23.61 -24.66
CA GLU A 122 -26.77 23.13 -23.43
C GLU A 122 -25.81 22.46 -22.43
N LEU A 123 -24.55 22.25 -22.81
CA LEU A 123 -23.54 21.67 -21.91
C LEU A 123 -22.93 22.74 -20.99
N PRO A 124 -22.53 22.37 -19.76
CA PRO A 124 -21.79 23.28 -18.90
C PRO A 124 -20.40 23.59 -19.48
N CYS A 125 -19.84 24.72 -19.06
CA CYS A 125 -18.52 25.18 -19.44
C CYS A 125 -17.47 24.84 -18.39
N VAL A 126 -16.22 24.80 -18.81
CA VAL A 126 -15.05 24.54 -17.98
C VAL A 126 -14.47 25.85 -17.49
N LYS A 127 -14.29 25.98 -16.18
CA LYS A 127 -13.53 27.09 -15.60
C LYS A 127 -12.04 26.83 -15.79
N VAL A 128 -11.36 27.71 -16.52
CA VAL A 128 -9.95 27.53 -16.95
C VAL A 128 -8.97 28.44 -16.21
N ASP A 129 -9.46 29.36 -15.38
CA ASP A 129 -8.65 30.22 -14.51
C ASP A 129 -9.02 29.99 -13.03
N GLN A 130 -8.04 30.05 -12.14
CA GLN A 130 -8.26 29.82 -10.71
C GLN A 130 -8.93 31.02 -10.01
N LYS A 131 -8.60 32.24 -10.42
CA LYS A 131 -9.00 33.50 -9.75
C LYS A 131 -10.13 34.19 -10.48
N ARG A 132 -10.15 34.11 -11.81
CA ARG A 132 -11.12 34.80 -12.67
C ARG A 132 -12.21 33.84 -13.14
N GLU A 133 -13.38 34.38 -13.43
CA GLU A 133 -14.52 33.65 -14.00
C GLU A 133 -14.36 33.49 -15.52
N VAL A 134 -13.30 32.77 -15.92
CA VAL A 134 -13.02 32.47 -17.34
C VAL A 134 -13.49 31.07 -17.68
N TYR A 135 -14.44 30.99 -18.61
CA TYR A 135 -15.13 29.76 -19.00
C TYR A 135 -14.88 29.39 -20.46
N MET A 136 -14.73 28.09 -20.71
CA MET A 136 -14.56 27.51 -22.04
C MET A 136 -15.60 26.41 -22.30
N PRO A 137 -16.30 26.42 -23.46
CA PRO A 137 -17.17 25.32 -23.84
C PRO A 137 -16.41 23.98 -23.88
N MET A 138 -17.01 22.92 -23.32
CA MET A 138 -16.37 21.60 -23.23
C MET A 138 -16.03 21.01 -24.60
N GLU A 139 -16.89 21.22 -25.60
CA GLU A 139 -16.70 20.69 -26.95
C GLU A 139 -15.49 21.28 -27.68
N LEU A 140 -14.94 22.41 -27.21
CA LEU A 140 -13.77 23.07 -27.80
C LEU A 140 -12.46 22.69 -27.11
N LEU A 141 -12.49 21.73 -26.18
CA LEU A 141 -11.36 21.33 -25.36
C LEU A 141 -11.02 19.86 -25.57
N ASN A 142 -9.74 19.58 -25.76
CA ASN A 142 -9.17 18.23 -25.83
C ASN A 142 -8.32 17.96 -24.59
N ILE A 143 -8.59 16.84 -23.90
CA ILE A 143 -7.80 16.39 -22.75
C ILE A 143 -6.43 15.90 -23.23
N LEU A 144 -5.36 16.48 -22.69
CA LEU A 144 -4.00 16.06 -23.02
C LEU A 144 -3.72 14.62 -22.59
N PRO A 145 -2.95 13.83 -23.36
CA PRO A 145 -2.64 12.46 -23.01
C PRO A 145 -1.68 12.36 -21.81
N TYR A 146 -1.64 11.16 -21.22
CA TYR A 146 -0.67 10.76 -20.18
C TYR A 146 -0.73 11.54 -18.86
N GLN A 147 -1.91 12.01 -18.48
CA GLN A 147 -2.14 12.69 -17.21
C GLN A 147 -2.50 11.71 -16.10
N ALA A 148 -2.12 12.00 -14.86
CA ALA A 148 -2.50 11.16 -13.73
C ALA A 148 -4.02 11.24 -13.47
N PRO A 149 -4.72 10.11 -13.29
CA PRO A 149 -6.17 10.14 -13.08
C PRO A 149 -6.55 10.51 -11.65
N ASN A 150 -7.69 11.19 -11.51
CA ASN A 150 -8.33 11.50 -10.22
C ASN A 150 -9.18 10.33 -9.69
N ALA A 151 -8.65 9.11 -9.75
CA ALA A 151 -9.32 7.90 -9.27
C ALA A 151 -8.74 7.43 -7.92
N SER A 152 -9.50 6.62 -7.19
CA SER A 152 -9.00 6.04 -5.94
C SER A 152 -7.79 5.13 -6.22
N LYS A 153 -6.80 5.14 -5.31
CA LYS A 153 -5.62 4.26 -5.44
C LYS A 153 -6.02 2.79 -5.47
N ALA A 154 -7.10 2.41 -4.78
CA ALA A 154 -7.59 1.04 -4.76
C ALA A 154 -8.14 0.62 -6.12
N ASP A 155 -8.90 1.48 -6.79
CA ASP A 155 -9.46 1.18 -8.11
C ASP A 155 -8.36 1.07 -9.17
N ILE A 156 -7.41 2.01 -9.15
CA ILE A 156 -6.24 1.96 -10.03
C ILE A 156 -5.44 0.67 -9.78
N ALA A 157 -5.16 0.34 -8.51
CA ALA A 157 -4.40 -0.87 -8.17
C ALA A 157 -5.10 -2.14 -8.66
N SER A 158 -6.43 -2.23 -8.51
CA SER A 158 -7.23 -3.37 -8.99
C SER A 158 -7.09 -3.56 -10.51
N GLU A 159 -7.22 -2.49 -11.29
CA GLU A 159 -7.07 -2.54 -12.75
C GLU A 159 -5.63 -2.83 -13.18
N VAL A 160 -4.65 -2.21 -12.52
CA VAL A 160 -3.22 -2.48 -12.78
C VAL A 160 -2.89 -3.95 -12.50
N ILE A 161 -3.40 -4.53 -11.40
CA ILE A 161 -3.21 -5.96 -11.10
C ILE A 161 -3.80 -6.82 -12.22
N ARG A 162 -5.02 -6.51 -12.68
CA ARG A 162 -5.66 -7.25 -13.77
C ARG A 162 -4.83 -7.20 -15.07
N CYS A 163 -4.25 -6.05 -15.39
CA CYS A 163 -3.42 -5.89 -16.59
C CYS A 163 -2.01 -6.48 -16.45
N ALA A 164 -1.44 -6.47 -15.24
CA ALA A 164 -0.07 -6.90 -14.96
C ALA A 164 0.05 -8.38 -14.55
N ALA A 165 -1.08 -9.04 -14.24
CA ALA A 165 -1.16 -10.46 -13.92
C ALA A 165 -1.00 -11.34 -15.17
N ILE A 166 0.20 -11.33 -15.74
CA ILE A 166 0.61 -12.16 -16.88
C ILE A 166 1.53 -13.28 -16.43
N ARG A 167 1.49 -14.42 -17.13
CA ARG A 167 2.35 -15.57 -16.80
C ARG A 167 3.82 -15.24 -17.11
N PRO A 168 4.80 -15.81 -16.37
CA PRO A 168 6.22 -15.56 -16.64
C PRO A 168 6.63 -15.81 -18.09
N GLN A 169 6.08 -16.82 -18.76
CA GLN A 169 6.38 -17.14 -20.16
C GLN A 169 5.95 -16.02 -21.10
N GLU A 170 4.73 -15.50 -20.93
CA GLU A 170 4.17 -14.40 -21.72
C GLU A 170 4.95 -13.10 -21.47
N ARG A 171 5.27 -12.80 -20.19
CA ARG A 171 6.07 -11.63 -19.81
C ARG A 171 7.41 -11.62 -20.53
N PHE A 172 8.14 -12.74 -20.49
CA PHE A 172 9.45 -12.82 -21.13
C PHE A 172 9.35 -12.76 -22.66
N ARG A 173 8.29 -13.30 -23.27
CA ARG A 173 8.04 -13.16 -24.71
C ARG A 173 7.84 -11.69 -25.11
N GLU A 174 7.03 -10.95 -24.34
CA GLU A 174 6.84 -9.50 -24.58
C GLU A 174 8.16 -8.71 -24.43
N LEU A 175 8.97 -9.04 -23.41
CA LEU A 175 10.28 -8.42 -23.20
C LEU A 175 11.28 -8.74 -24.32
N GLU A 176 11.34 -9.98 -24.79
CA GLU A 176 12.18 -10.40 -25.91
C GLU A 176 11.77 -9.66 -27.20
N ASN A 177 10.48 -9.54 -27.47
CA ASN A 177 9.97 -8.78 -28.62
C ASN A 177 10.36 -7.30 -28.53
N PHE A 178 10.18 -6.68 -27.36
CA PHE A 178 10.57 -5.30 -27.12
C PHE A 178 12.07 -5.08 -27.32
N ALA A 179 12.90 -5.95 -26.72
CA ALA A 179 14.35 -5.88 -26.86
C ALA A 179 14.77 -5.96 -28.34
N ASN A 180 14.25 -6.93 -29.09
CA ASN A 180 14.55 -7.07 -30.52
C ASN A 180 14.17 -5.82 -31.33
N ASN A 181 13.00 -5.24 -31.06
CA ASN A 181 12.54 -4.05 -31.77
C ASN A 181 13.37 -2.80 -31.44
N MET A 182 13.68 -2.59 -30.15
CA MET A 182 14.54 -1.49 -29.70
C MET A 182 15.93 -1.56 -30.34
N LEU A 183 16.54 -2.75 -30.38
CA LEU A 183 17.88 -2.95 -30.93
C LEU A 183 17.96 -2.73 -32.44
N LYS A 184 16.93 -3.13 -33.18
CA LYS A 184 16.89 -2.97 -34.64
C LYS A 184 16.68 -1.53 -35.09
N SER A 185 16.09 -0.69 -34.25
CA SER A 185 15.55 0.61 -34.68
C SER A 185 16.38 1.82 -34.26
N HIS A 186 17.29 1.72 -33.28
CA HIS A 186 17.87 2.91 -32.66
C HIS A 186 19.26 3.29 -33.21
N PRO A 187 19.43 4.44 -33.89
CA PRO A 187 20.70 4.85 -34.51
C PRO A 187 21.90 4.91 -33.55
N LEU A 188 21.64 5.32 -32.30
CA LEU A 188 22.68 5.44 -31.26
C LEU A 188 23.38 4.12 -30.94
N ILE A 189 22.70 2.97 -31.05
CA ILE A 189 23.32 1.67 -30.75
C ILE A 189 24.52 1.43 -31.68
N LYS A 190 24.33 1.72 -32.98
CA LYS A 190 25.38 1.63 -33.99
C LYS A 190 26.46 2.71 -33.77
N GLN A 191 26.05 3.94 -33.46
CA GLN A 191 26.98 5.06 -33.25
C GLN A 191 27.93 4.84 -32.06
N PHE A 192 27.44 4.25 -30.97
CA PHE A 192 28.25 3.91 -29.80
C PHE A 192 28.94 2.54 -29.90
N GLY A 193 28.82 1.83 -31.04
CA GLY A 193 29.43 0.51 -31.23
C GLY A 193 28.92 -0.56 -30.25
N LEU A 194 27.69 -0.42 -29.76
CA LEU A 194 27.13 -1.32 -28.76
C LEU A 194 26.58 -2.60 -29.41
N ALA A 195 26.97 -3.75 -28.87
CA ALA A 195 26.39 -5.04 -29.20
C ALA A 195 25.58 -5.55 -28.00
N ILE A 196 24.25 -5.59 -28.14
CA ILE A 196 23.35 -6.07 -27.09
C ILE A 196 22.76 -7.41 -27.54
N GLN A 197 22.83 -8.41 -26.67
CA GLN A 197 22.20 -9.71 -26.91
C GLN A 197 20.74 -9.66 -26.44
N PRO A 198 19.73 -9.80 -27.34
CA PRO A 198 18.31 -9.70 -26.98
C PRO A 198 17.76 -11.01 -26.38
N ARG A 199 18.59 -11.76 -25.66
CA ARG A 199 18.19 -12.99 -24.99
C ARG A 199 18.32 -12.82 -23.47
N PRO A 200 17.34 -13.29 -22.69
CA PRO A 200 17.46 -13.34 -21.23
C PRO A 200 18.72 -14.09 -20.82
N VAL A 201 19.33 -13.67 -19.70
CA VAL A 201 20.49 -14.39 -19.17
C VAL A 201 20.05 -15.65 -18.45
N GLU A 202 20.64 -16.78 -18.83
CA GLU A 202 20.48 -18.05 -18.13
C GLU A 202 21.37 -18.07 -16.88
N VAL A 203 20.80 -18.55 -15.77
CA VAL A 203 21.49 -18.66 -14.48
C VAL A 203 21.14 -19.98 -13.83
N ASN A 204 22.14 -20.61 -13.21
CA ASN A 204 21.90 -21.78 -12.36
C ASN A 204 21.23 -21.32 -11.06
N ALA A 205 20.08 -21.91 -10.75
CA ALA A 205 19.35 -21.65 -9.52
C ALA A 205 19.34 -22.89 -8.63
N ARG A 206 19.25 -22.68 -7.31
CA ARG A 206 19.06 -23.74 -6.32
C ARG A 206 17.71 -23.54 -5.65
N VAL A 207 16.90 -24.59 -5.60
CA VAL A 207 15.69 -24.62 -4.80
C VAL A 207 16.07 -25.06 -3.40
N ILE A 208 15.96 -24.15 -2.43
CA ILE A 208 16.25 -24.46 -1.03
C ILE A 208 15.15 -25.39 -0.50
N GLN A 209 15.55 -26.44 0.21
CA GLN A 209 14.59 -27.34 0.84
C GLN A 209 13.74 -26.58 1.85
N PRO A 210 12.40 -26.73 1.82
CA PRO A 210 11.54 -26.12 2.84
C PRO A 210 11.93 -26.61 4.24
N PRO A 211 11.84 -25.76 5.28
CA PRO A 211 12.14 -26.18 6.63
C PRO A 211 11.02 -27.05 7.21
N THR A 212 11.30 -27.67 8.35
CA THR A 212 10.28 -28.30 9.17
C THR A 212 9.58 -27.28 10.08
N ALA A 213 8.33 -27.54 10.43
CA ALA A 213 7.57 -26.72 11.37
C ALA A 213 6.98 -27.57 12.50
N GLY A 214 7.13 -27.10 13.74
CA GLY A 214 6.54 -27.71 14.93
C GLY A 214 5.17 -27.11 15.25
N PHE A 215 4.15 -27.95 15.35
CA PHE A 215 2.77 -27.61 15.67
C PHE A 215 2.34 -28.41 16.91
N GLY A 216 1.81 -27.75 17.93
CA GLY A 216 1.58 -28.29 19.29
C GLY A 216 1.29 -29.78 19.37
N ARG A 217 0.01 -30.18 19.23
CA ARG A 217 -0.40 -31.59 19.30
C ARG A 217 -0.06 -32.39 18.06
N SER A 218 0.23 -31.71 16.94
CA SER A 218 0.46 -32.33 15.63
C SER A 218 1.94 -32.63 15.34
N GLY A 219 2.84 -32.36 16.28
CA GLY A 219 4.26 -32.64 16.16
C GLY A 219 4.98 -31.79 15.11
N VAL A 220 6.13 -32.30 14.65
CA VAL A 220 6.94 -31.68 13.60
C VAL A 220 6.46 -32.18 12.23
N GLN A 221 6.28 -31.25 11.29
CA GLN A 221 5.84 -31.54 9.92
C GLN A 221 6.74 -30.88 8.90
N GLN A 222 6.95 -31.58 7.77
CA GLN A 222 7.67 -31.04 6.63
C GLN A 222 6.77 -30.03 5.89
N LEU A 223 7.25 -28.79 5.72
CA LEU A 223 6.52 -27.81 4.92
C LEU A 223 6.70 -28.10 3.42
N THR A 224 5.69 -27.76 2.61
CA THR A 224 5.71 -27.97 1.17
C THR A 224 5.56 -26.65 0.42
N ALA A 225 6.33 -26.49 -0.66
CA ALA A 225 6.17 -25.49 -1.74
C ALA A 225 5.67 -24.08 -1.35
N GLY A 226 6.07 -23.56 -0.18
CA GLY A 226 5.67 -22.24 0.31
C GLY A 226 4.20 -22.09 0.74
N SER A 227 3.44 -23.17 0.88
CA SER A 227 2.03 -23.15 1.29
C SER A 227 1.68 -24.36 2.16
N TRP A 228 1.04 -24.12 3.30
CA TRP A 228 0.59 -25.19 4.21
C TRP A 228 -0.68 -24.77 4.95
N SER A 229 -1.37 -25.76 5.51
CA SER A 229 -2.44 -25.54 6.48
C SER A 229 -1.86 -25.70 7.89
N THR A 230 -2.30 -24.86 8.83
CA THR A 230 -1.92 -25.02 10.24
C THR A 230 -2.81 -26.07 10.89
N PRO A 231 -2.28 -27.22 11.34
CA PRO A 231 -3.10 -28.28 11.93
C PRO A 231 -3.47 -28.01 13.39
N SER A 232 -2.56 -27.39 14.17
CA SER A 232 -2.77 -26.99 15.56
C SER A 232 -1.83 -25.84 15.92
N PHE A 233 -2.17 -25.04 16.93
CA PHE A 233 -1.23 -24.05 17.48
C PHE A 233 -0.21 -24.70 18.40
N LEU A 234 1.04 -24.22 18.33
CA LEU A 234 2.10 -24.62 19.26
C LEU A 234 1.77 -24.21 20.69
N HIS A 235 1.43 -22.94 20.89
CA HIS A 235 0.97 -22.39 22.16
C HIS A 235 -0.34 -21.64 21.91
N PRO A 236 -1.50 -22.23 22.25
CA PRO A 236 -2.78 -21.54 22.18
C PRO A 236 -2.83 -20.37 23.17
N ALA A 237 -3.39 -19.24 22.74
CA ALA A 237 -3.60 -18.10 23.60
C ALA A 237 -4.57 -18.43 24.75
N GLY A 238 -4.24 -17.92 25.95
CA GLY A 238 -5.03 -18.20 27.16
C GLY A 238 -5.00 -19.68 27.53
N GLU A 239 -3.85 -20.34 27.42
CA GLU A 239 -3.71 -21.76 27.76
C GLU A 239 -4.31 -22.05 29.15
N GLY A 240 -5.38 -22.85 29.18
CA GLY A 240 -6.10 -23.16 30.42
C GLY A 240 -7.11 -22.10 30.90
N VAL A 241 -7.29 -20.96 30.23
CA VAL A 241 -8.17 -19.85 30.63
C VAL A 241 -9.16 -19.48 29.54
N GLU A 242 -10.39 -19.12 29.91
CA GLU A 242 -11.36 -18.59 28.94
C GLU A 242 -11.09 -17.12 28.62
N ILE A 243 -11.02 -16.81 27.33
CA ILE A 243 -10.83 -15.44 26.85
C ILE A 243 -12.19 -14.72 26.85
N MET A 244 -12.32 -13.76 27.77
CA MET A 244 -13.47 -12.87 27.84
C MET A 244 -13.45 -11.89 26.66
N TRP A 245 -14.53 -11.87 25.88
CA TRP A 245 -14.55 -11.18 24.60
C TRP A 245 -15.89 -10.53 24.27
N ALA A 246 -15.85 -9.56 23.34
CA ALA A 246 -17.03 -8.87 22.84
C ALA A 246 -17.04 -8.80 21.31
N VAL A 247 -18.26 -8.73 20.74
CA VAL A 247 -18.50 -8.55 19.31
C VAL A 247 -19.20 -7.22 19.07
N LEU A 248 -18.57 -6.34 18.29
CA LEU A 248 -19.09 -5.02 17.97
C LEU A 248 -19.38 -4.90 16.47
N SER A 249 -20.55 -4.40 16.10
CA SER A 249 -20.86 -4.04 14.70
C SER A 249 -20.80 -2.53 14.48
N ILE A 250 -20.05 -2.08 13.47
CA ILE A 250 -19.75 -0.66 13.25
C ILE A 250 -19.83 -0.29 11.75
N PRO A 251 -20.61 0.75 11.38
CA PRO A 251 -21.74 1.31 12.14
C PRO A 251 -22.87 0.27 12.30
N PRO A 252 -23.97 0.58 13.02
CA PRO A 252 -25.17 -0.25 13.02
C PRO A 252 -25.62 -0.55 11.58
N ASN A 253 -25.94 -1.81 11.28
CA ASN A 253 -26.32 -2.26 9.95
C ASN A 253 -27.36 -3.37 10.05
N GLN A 254 -28.35 -3.40 9.16
CA GLN A 254 -29.40 -4.43 9.17
C GLN A 254 -28.86 -5.86 9.02
N ARG A 255 -27.78 -6.04 8.25
CA ARG A 255 -27.11 -7.34 8.08
C ARG A 255 -26.32 -7.78 9.31
N SER A 256 -26.19 -6.93 10.34
CA SER A 256 -25.33 -7.24 11.48
C SER A 256 -25.77 -8.43 12.29
N HIS A 257 -27.07 -8.66 12.40
CA HIS A 257 -27.59 -9.79 13.18
C HIS A 257 -27.02 -11.12 12.68
N GLY A 258 -27.11 -11.39 11.37
CA GLY A 258 -26.61 -12.63 10.77
C GLY A 258 -25.09 -12.80 10.93
N HIS A 259 -24.32 -11.75 10.67
CA HIS A 259 -22.86 -11.79 10.84
C HIS A 259 -22.43 -12.00 12.29
N VAL A 260 -23.10 -11.34 13.24
CA VAL A 260 -22.82 -11.49 14.67
C VAL A 260 -23.13 -12.91 15.13
N GLN A 261 -24.28 -13.46 14.75
CA GLN A 261 -24.64 -14.85 15.09
C GLN A 261 -23.64 -15.85 14.49
N LYS A 262 -23.21 -15.63 13.24
CA LYS A 262 -22.15 -16.43 12.61
C LYS A 262 -20.85 -16.39 13.43
N VAL A 263 -20.41 -15.21 13.85
CA VAL A 263 -19.20 -15.06 14.66
C VAL A 263 -19.34 -15.78 16.01
N ILE A 264 -20.44 -15.58 16.73
CA ILE A 264 -20.66 -16.17 18.06
C ILE A 264 -20.74 -17.69 18.00
N SER A 265 -21.34 -18.25 16.95
CA SER A 265 -21.51 -19.70 16.82
C SER A 265 -20.28 -20.40 16.24
N GLU A 266 -19.64 -19.84 15.22
CA GLU A 266 -18.58 -20.53 14.47
C GLU A 266 -17.17 -20.23 15.00
N LEU A 267 -16.88 -19.02 15.48
CA LEU A 267 -15.53 -18.67 15.95
C LEU A 267 -15.10 -19.52 17.15
N PRO A 268 -15.90 -19.69 18.24
CA PRO A 268 -15.49 -20.52 19.36
C PRO A 268 -15.29 -21.99 18.96
N ARG A 269 -16.16 -22.53 18.09
CA ARG A 269 -16.02 -23.91 17.57
C ARG A 269 -14.72 -24.09 16.80
N ALA A 270 -14.38 -23.13 15.93
CA ALA A 270 -13.13 -23.14 15.20
C ALA A 270 -11.93 -22.99 16.16
N ALA A 271 -12.01 -22.09 17.13
CA ALA A 271 -10.96 -21.80 18.10
C ALA A 271 -10.61 -23.02 18.97
N SER A 272 -11.62 -23.75 19.43
CA SER A 272 -11.44 -24.97 20.25
C SER A 272 -10.64 -26.05 19.53
N ARG A 273 -10.76 -26.16 18.20
CA ARG A 273 -9.93 -27.09 17.41
C ARG A 273 -8.45 -26.75 17.45
N PHE A 274 -8.11 -25.47 17.66
CA PHE A 274 -6.75 -24.97 17.82
C PHE A 274 -6.33 -24.81 19.29
N GLY A 275 -7.18 -25.23 20.25
CA GLY A 275 -6.90 -25.16 21.68
C GLY A 275 -7.16 -23.78 22.31
N VAL A 276 -7.72 -22.82 21.58
CA VAL A 276 -8.08 -21.50 22.10
C VAL A 276 -9.52 -21.52 22.61
N ARG A 277 -9.75 -21.11 23.87
CA ARG A 277 -11.07 -21.11 24.50
C ARG A 277 -11.61 -19.69 24.66
N PHE A 278 -12.71 -19.41 23.98
CA PHE A 278 -13.47 -18.17 24.16
C PHE A 278 -14.63 -18.43 25.13
N SER A 279 -14.95 -17.43 25.96
CA SER A 279 -16.12 -17.55 26.84
C SER A 279 -17.42 -17.73 26.02
N PRO A 280 -18.37 -18.57 26.47
CA PRO A 280 -19.53 -18.97 25.67
C PRO A 280 -20.56 -17.85 25.48
N ARG A 281 -20.53 -16.80 26.31
CA ARG A 281 -21.44 -15.66 26.26
C ARG A 281 -20.65 -14.37 26.03
N PRO A 282 -20.30 -14.04 24.77
CA PRO A 282 -19.67 -12.76 24.48
C PRO A 282 -20.63 -11.60 24.73
N ILE A 283 -20.06 -10.45 25.06
CA ILE A 283 -20.82 -9.20 25.08
C ILE A 283 -21.07 -8.78 23.62
N VAL A 284 -22.31 -8.43 23.28
CA VAL A 284 -22.69 -8.06 21.91
C VAL A 284 -23.23 -6.65 21.91
N ALA A 285 -22.68 -5.81 21.03
CA ALA A 285 -23.15 -4.44 20.89
C ALA A 285 -23.11 -3.97 19.43
N GLN A 286 -24.00 -3.03 19.12
CA GLN A 286 -23.83 -2.14 17.98
C GLN A 286 -23.21 -0.84 18.47
N CYS A 287 -22.31 -0.27 17.69
CA CYS A 287 -21.63 0.96 18.06
C CYS A 287 -21.82 2.02 16.97
N PRO A 288 -22.69 3.02 17.23
CA PRO A 288 -22.79 4.23 16.42
C PRO A 288 -21.47 5.02 16.41
N ARG A 289 -21.31 5.89 15.41
CA ARG A 289 -20.06 6.60 15.14
C ARG A 289 -19.48 7.35 16.35
N GLY A 290 -20.34 7.96 17.16
CA GLY A 290 -19.96 8.79 18.31
C GLY A 290 -19.75 8.03 19.62
N GLU A 291 -20.05 6.72 19.68
CA GLU A 291 -20.06 5.97 20.96
C GLU A 291 -18.81 5.11 21.17
N LEU A 292 -17.83 5.16 20.25
CA LEU A 292 -16.70 4.24 20.26
C LEU A 292 -15.93 4.24 21.61
N ASN A 293 -15.60 5.43 22.13
CA ASN A 293 -14.90 5.57 23.42
C ASN A 293 -15.72 4.96 24.57
N ARG A 294 -17.00 5.36 24.69
CA ARG A 294 -17.91 4.88 25.72
C ARG A 294 -18.02 3.36 25.71
N ARG A 295 -18.14 2.74 24.53
CA ARG A 295 -18.25 1.29 24.38
C ARG A 295 -16.97 0.57 24.78
N PHE A 296 -15.81 1.08 24.37
CA PHE A 296 -14.54 0.50 24.80
C PHE A 296 -14.35 0.58 26.32
N GLU A 297 -14.69 1.70 26.96
CA GLU A 297 -14.64 1.84 28.41
C GLU A 297 -15.59 0.89 29.13
N GLU A 298 -16.81 0.72 28.60
CA GLU A 298 -17.79 -0.24 29.10
C GLU A 298 -17.22 -1.67 29.08
N PHE A 299 -16.64 -2.11 27.96
CA PHE A 299 -16.05 -3.45 27.86
C PHE A 299 -14.81 -3.61 28.72
N SER A 300 -13.99 -2.57 28.85
CA SER A 300 -12.84 -2.57 29.75
C SER A 300 -13.27 -2.78 31.20
N ARG A 301 -14.32 -2.08 31.66
CA ARG A 301 -14.87 -2.23 33.01
C ARG A 301 -15.48 -3.61 33.26
N GLN A 302 -16.00 -4.25 32.21
CA GLN A 302 -16.52 -5.62 32.26
C GLN A 302 -15.42 -6.70 32.16
N GLY A 303 -14.13 -6.33 32.20
CA GLY A 303 -13.02 -7.28 32.16
C GLY A 303 -12.80 -7.93 30.78
N CYS A 304 -13.30 -7.31 29.71
CA CYS A 304 -13.18 -7.84 28.36
C CYS A 304 -11.76 -7.61 27.81
N GLY A 305 -10.99 -8.69 27.67
CA GLY A 305 -9.61 -8.62 27.18
C GLY A 305 -9.47 -8.54 25.65
N PHE A 306 -10.56 -8.82 24.91
CA PHE A 306 -10.53 -8.92 23.45
C PHE A 306 -11.82 -8.46 22.78
N LEU A 307 -11.71 -7.60 21.75
CA LEU A 307 -12.85 -7.13 20.96
C LEU A 307 -12.73 -7.57 19.49
N LEU A 308 -13.77 -8.20 18.97
CA LEU A 308 -13.94 -8.48 17.54
C LEU A 308 -14.91 -7.46 16.92
N LEU A 309 -14.42 -6.67 15.97
CA LEU A 309 -15.17 -5.57 15.36
C LEU A 309 -15.53 -5.89 13.90
N ILE A 310 -16.82 -5.96 13.60
CA ILE A 310 -17.37 -6.16 12.26
C ILE A 310 -17.57 -4.81 11.60
N LEU A 311 -16.79 -4.52 10.55
CA LEU A 311 -16.78 -3.25 9.84
C LEU A 311 -17.64 -3.32 8.58
N TYR A 312 -18.63 -2.42 8.50
CA TYR A 312 -19.48 -2.22 7.31
C TYR A 312 -18.99 -1.07 6.41
N ASP A 313 -18.09 -0.22 6.92
CA ASP A 313 -17.40 0.82 6.14
C ASP A 313 -15.89 0.85 6.47
N GLU A 314 -15.12 1.67 5.75
CA GLU A 314 -13.66 1.79 5.93
C GLU A 314 -13.26 2.93 6.89
N HIS A 315 -14.20 3.75 7.35
CA HIS A 315 -13.90 5.03 8.01
C HIS A 315 -13.47 4.86 9.47
N PHE A 316 -13.84 3.77 10.14
CA PHE A 316 -13.58 3.57 11.57
C PHE A 316 -12.25 2.94 11.91
N TYR A 317 -11.56 2.31 10.94
CA TYR A 317 -10.41 1.47 11.24
C TYR A 317 -9.30 2.22 11.98
N SER A 318 -8.96 3.44 11.54
CA SER A 318 -7.93 4.26 12.18
C SER A 318 -8.33 4.70 13.59
N SER A 319 -9.57 5.12 13.80
CA SER A 319 -10.10 5.54 15.10
C SER A 319 -10.12 4.38 16.10
N ILE A 320 -10.55 3.19 15.66
CA ILE A 320 -10.52 1.95 16.46
C ILE A 320 -9.10 1.64 16.90
N LYS A 321 -8.14 1.67 15.97
CA LYS A 321 -6.74 1.35 16.25
C LYS A 321 -6.04 2.37 17.13
N ARG A 322 -6.33 3.65 16.95
CA ARG A 322 -5.84 4.70 17.83
C ARG A 322 -6.32 4.50 19.26
N LEU A 323 -7.62 4.25 19.45
CA LEU A 323 -8.20 4.04 20.76
C LEU A 323 -7.68 2.75 21.41
N SER A 324 -7.69 1.64 20.67
CA SER A 324 -7.31 0.35 21.21
C SER A 324 -5.83 0.24 21.52
N ASP A 325 -4.97 0.63 20.58
CA ASP A 325 -3.54 0.32 20.65
C ASP A 325 -2.74 1.41 21.38
N LEU A 326 -3.20 2.67 21.40
CA LEU A 326 -2.48 3.80 22.01
C LEU A 326 -3.09 4.32 23.31
N GLN A 327 -4.39 4.17 23.52
CA GLN A 327 -5.08 4.78 24.67
C GLN A 327 -5.51 3.75 25.71
N MET A 328 -6.04 2.60 25.30
CA MET A 328 -6.68 1.66 26.22
C MET A 328 -5.97 0.31 26.38
N GLY A 329 -5.11 -0.08 25.43
CA GLY A 329 -4.38 -1.35 25.49
C GLY A 329 -5.25 -2.60 25.27
N ILE A 330 -6.49 -2.46 24.79
CA ILE A 330 -7.41 -3.59 24.54
C ILE A 330 -7.08 -4.24 23.20
N ARG A 331 -6.97 -5.57 23.17
CA ARG A 331 -6.67 -6.30 21.92
C ARG A 331 -7.88 -6.31 21.00
N THR A 332 -7.67 -5.87 19.74
CA THR A 332 -8.76 -5.76 18.75
C THR A 332 -8.51 -6.55 17.47
N GLN A 333 -9.56 -7.16 16.93
CA GLN A 333 -9.58 -7.74 15.60
C GLN A 333 -10.75 -7.21 14.78
N CYS A 334 -10.43 -6.40 13.76
CA CYS A 334 -11.42 -5.92 12.80
C CYS A 334 -11.61 -6.93 11.66
N VAL A 335 -12.85 -7.17 11.24
CA VAL A 335 -13.21 -7.98 10.08
C VAL A 335 -14.20 -7.21 9.23
N ARG A 336 -13.97 -7.13 7.92
CA ARG A 336 -14.96 -6.52 7.01
C ARG A 336 -16.15 -7.45 6.89
N ALA A 337 -17.38 -6.92 6.92
CA ALA A 337 -18.60 -7.72 6.82
C ALA A 337 -18.57 -8.70 5.64
N ARG A 338 -18.22 -8.21 4.43
CA ARG A 338 -18.04 -9.03 3.22
C ARG A 338 -17.03 -10.18 3.31
N THR A 339 -16.14 -10.13 4.30
CA THR A 339 -15.20 -11.24 4.54
C THR A 339 -15.92 -12.39 5.21
N LEU A 340 -16.88 -12.11 6.10
CA LEU A 340 -17.67 -13.12 6.81
C LEU A 340 -18.62 -13.88 5.88
N ASP A 341 -18.96 -13.32 4.72
CA ASP A 341 -19.74 -14.01 3.69
C ASP A 341 -18.97 -15.15 3.00
N LYS A 342 -17.63 -15.17 3.12
CA LYS A 342 -16.80 -16.21 2.53
C LYS A 342 -16.85 -17.51 3.36
N PRO A 343 -16.64 -18.68 2.71
CA PRO A 343 -16.47 -19.93 3.44
C PRO A 343 -15.15 -19.94 4.24
N ASN A 344 -15.13 -20.67 5.35
CA ASN A 344 -13.90 -20.99 6.12
C ASN A 344 -13.04 -19.78 6.52
N VAL A 345 -13.67 -18.69 6.98
CA VAL A 345 -12.98 -17.44 7.34
C VAL A 345 -12.23 -17.51 8.67
N PHE A 346 -12.73 -18.31 9.61
CA PHE A 346 -12.27 -18.32 11.00
C PHE A 346 -10.88 -18.93 11.20
N PRO A 347 -10.45 -20.01 10.51
CA PRO A 347 -9.07 -20.50 10.62
C PRO A 347 -8.00 -19.43 10.33
N ASN A 348 -8.17 -18.67 9.24
CA ASN A 348 -7.25 -17.59 8.88
C ASN A 348 -7.33 -16.42 9.88
N LEU A 349 -8.52 -16.15 10.44
CA LEU A 349 -8.67 -15.15 11.49
C LEU A 349 -7.94 -15.57 12.76
N LEU A 350 -8.05 -16.85 13.14
CA LEU A 350 -7.45 -17.42 14.35
C LEU A 350 -5.93 -17.34 14.33
N LEU A 351 -5.28 -17.46 13.16
CA LEU A 351 -3.83 -17.22 13.02
C LEU A 351 -3.41 -15.83 13.56
N LYS A 352 -4.25 -14.81 13.31
CA LYS A 352 -4.00 -13.44 13.78
C LYS A 352 -4.40 -13.28 15.24
N LEU A 353 -5.50 -13.90 15.66
CA LEU A 353 -6.00 -13.81 17.02
C LEU A 353 -5.03 -14.42 18.03
N ASN A 354 -4.54 -15.63 17.73
CA ASN A 354 -3.63 -16.33 18.62
C ASN A 354 -2.38 -15.48 18.92
N GLY A 355 -1.71 -14.96 17.88
CA GLY A 355 -0.55 -14.08 18.05
C GLY A 355 -0.85 -12.77 18.80
N LYS A 356 -2.01 -12.13 18.55
CA LYS A 356 -2.41 -10.91 19.28
C LYS A 356 -2.70 -11.13 20.75
N LEU A 357 -3.12 -12.34 21.10
CA LEU A 357 -3.48 -12.76 22.45
C LEU A 357 -2.31 -13.47 23.15
N GLY A 358 -1.10 -13.41 22.57
CA GLY A 358 0.14 -13.90 23.18
C GLY A 358 0.50 -15.36 22.88
N GLY A 359 -0.30 -16.06 22.08
CA GLY A 359 -0.01 -17.43 21.64
C GLY A 359 1.03 -17.50 20.52
N VAL A 360 1.49 -18.72 20.23
CA VAL A 360 2.45 -19.06 19.17
C VAL A 360 1.82 -20.09 18.24
N ASN A 361 1.75 -19.79 16.95
CA ASN A 361 1.07 -20.67 16.00
C ASN A 361 1.91 -21.91 15.66
N TRP A 362 3.21 -21.73 15.42
CA TRP A 362 4.18 -22.77 15.09
C TRP A 362 5.58 -22.29 15.45
N ARG A 363 6.55 -23.21 15.44
CA ARG A 363 7.99 -22.91 15.50
C ARG A 363 8.71 -23.56 14.33
N ILE A 364 9.93 -23.11 14.05
CA ILE A 364 10.82 -23.73 13.05
C ILE A 364 12.01 -24.36 13.79
N PRO A 365 11.97 -25.68 14.10
CA PRO A 365 13.02 -26.34 14.86
C PRO A 365 14.42 -26.19 14.23
N ASP A 366 14.50 -26.17 12.90
CA ASP A 366 15.75 -26.07 12.13
C ASP A 366 16.55 -24.77 12.42
N LEU A 367 15.90 -23.74 12.97
CA LEU A 367 16.53 -22.49 13.38
C LEU A 367 17.16 -22.54 14.78
N ILE A 368 16.78 -23.51 15.61
CA ILE A 368 17.22 -23.64 17.00
C ILE A 368 18.28 -24.75 17.05
N LYS A 369 19.55 -24.39 16.85
CA LYS A 369 20.64 -25.37 16.72
C LYS A 369 21.45 -25.59 17.99
N ASP A 370 21.65 -24.55 18.79
CA ASP A 370 22.42 -24.58 20.03
C ASP A 370 21.71 -23.74 21.11
N SER A 371 21.68 -24.25 22.34
CA SER A 371 21.09 -23.56 23.49
C SER A 371 21.99 -22.47 24.08
N GLN A 372 23.29 -22.52 23.77
CA GLN A 372 24.29 -21.54 24.23
C GLN A 372 24.30 -20.27 23.37
N GLU A 373 24.17 -20.42 22.05
CA GLU A 373 24.12 -19.29 21.12
C GLU A 373 22.72 -18.66 21.04
N LEU A 374 22.57 -17.52 21.70
CA LEU A 374 21.36 -16.71 21.56
C LEU A 374 21.44 -15.81 20.34
N VAL A 375 20.46 -15.92 19.46
CA VAL A 375 20.31 -15.07 18.26
C VAL A 375 19.12 -14.14 18.46
N MET A 376 19.33 -12.86 18.15
CA MET A 376 18.25 -11.89 17.98
C MET A 376 18.12 -11.53 16.50
N VAL A 377 16.94 -11.75 15.92
CA VAL A 377 16.61 -11.30 14.57
C VAL A 377 15.74 -10.08 14.66
N PHE A 378 16.11 -9.01 13.97
CA PHE A 378 15.38 -7.75 13.98
C PHE A 378 15.36 -7.13 12.60
N GLY A 379 14.46 -6.20 12.37
CA GLY A 379 14.31 -5.57 11.07
C GLY A 379 13.67 -4.21 11.17
N ALA A 380 13.89 -3.38 10.15
CA ALA A 380 13.36 -2.02 10.14
C ALA A 380 12.91 -1.56 8.76
N ASP A 381 11.88 -0.72 8.77
CA ASP A 381 11.29 -0.07 7.60
C ASP A 381 10.96 1.40 7.92
N VAL A 382 11.04 2.25 6.90
CA VAL A 382 10.66 3.66 6.97
C VAL A 382 9.54 3.92 5.97
N THR A 383 8.39 4.36 6.47
CA THR A 383 7.25 4.72 5.64
C THR A 383 7.18 6.24 5.49
N HIS A 384 7.28 6.71 4.24
CA HIS A 384 7.11 8.11 3.88
C HIS A 384 5.64 8.47 3.58
N PRO A 385 5.21 9.72 3.88
CA PRO A 385 3.88 10.18 3.50
C PRO A 385 3.74 10.27 1.97
N ALA A 386 2.52 10.06 1.46
CA ALA A 386 2.27 10.12 0.03
C ALA A 386 2.43 11.57 -0.50
N PRO A 387 3.00 11.78 -1.70
CA PRO A 387 3.25 13.14 -2.25
C PRO A 387 2.01 14.03 -2.40
N THR A 388 0.81 13.45 -2.39
CA THR A 388 -0.47 14.13 -2.68
C THR A 388 -1.35 14.39 -1.45
N GLN A 389 -0.92 14.04 -0.25
CA GLN A 389 -1.71 14.25 0.97
C GLN A 389 -1.39 15.62 1.58
N THR A 390 -2.11 16.65 1.16
CA THR A 390 -1.98 18.02 1.70
C THR A 390 -2.48 18.17 3.14
N HIS A 391 -3.20 17.18 3.69
CA HIS A 391 -3.94 17.30 4.96
C HIS A 391 -3.58 16.28 6.07
N GLN A 392 -2.60 15.37 5.90
CA GLN A 392 -2.20 14.44 6.97
C GLN A 392 -0.68 14.16 6.99
N ILE A 393 -0.16 13.99 8.22
CA ILE A 393 1.22 13.66 8.67
C ILE A 393 2.32 13.94 7.63
N ARG A 394 3.00 15.08 7.76
CA ARG A 394 4.17 15.43 6.93
C ARG A 394 5.48 14.76 7.37
N LYS A 395 5.43 13.86 8.34
CA LYS A 395 6.60 13.17 8.91
C LYS A 395 6.64 11.72 8.47
N SER A 396 7.84 11.16 8.42
CA SER A 396 8.03 9.74 8.13
C SER A 396 7.91 8.94 9.43
N VAL A 397 7.60 7.64 9.30
CA VAL A 397 7.47 6.74 10.45
C VAL A 397 8.45 5.60 10.27
N ALA A 398 9.38 5.47 11.22
CA ALA A 398 10.28 4.33 11.31
C ALA A 398 9.69 3.29 12.26
N ALA A 399 9.73 2.02 11.86
CA ALA A 399 9.36 0.90 12.71
C ALA A 399 10.55 -0.06 12.79
N VAL A 400 11.00 -0.36 14.01
CA VAL A 400 12.03 -1.37 14.28
C VAL A 400 11.35 -2.50 15.06
N ILE A 401 11.41 -3.72 14.52
CA ILE A 401 10.90 -4.93 15.16
C ILE A 401 12.05 -5.84 15.55
N GLY A 402 11.96 -6.51 16.69
CA GLY A 402 12.99 -7.46 17.13
C GLY A 402 12.40 -8.69 17.77
N SER A 403 12.96 -9.87 17.50
CA SER A 403 12.60 -11.10 18.18
C SER A 403 12.83 -10.92 19.67
N VAL A 404 11.88 -11.32 20.50
CA VAL A 404 11.97 -11.21 21.97
C VAL A 404 11.95 -12.57 22.65
N SER A 405 12.03 -13.65 21.87
CA SER A 405 12.10 -15.03 22.35
C SER A 405 13.17 -15.78 21.56
N PRO A 406 13.91 -16.70 22.18
CA PRO A 406 14.95 -17.49 21.49
C PRO A 406 14.43 -18.36 20.35
N ASP A 407 13.14 -18.72 20.36
CA ASP A 407 12.48 -19.46 19.28
C ASP A 407 12.18 -18.61 18.03
N LEU A 408 12.46 -17.30 18.08
CA LEU A 408 12.21 -16.33 17.01
C LEU A 408 10.74 -16.19 16.60
N MET A 409 9.78 -16.63 17.44
CA MET A 409 8.35 -16.64 17.10
C MET A 409 7.57 -15.44 17.67
N ARG A 410 8.15 -14.70 18.61
CA ARG A 410 7.56 -13.47 19.17
C ARG A 410 8.43 -12.27 18.86
N TYR A 411 7.80 -11.15 18.52
CA TYR A 411 8.48 -9.89 18.20
C TYR A 411 7.93 -8.74 19.03
N GLY A 412 8.83 -7.90 19.52
CA GLY A 412 8.54 -6.55 20.00
C GLY A 412 8.64 -5.56 18.84
N VAL A 413 8.01 -4.39 19.01
CA VAL A 413 8.04 -3.30 18.03
C VAL A 413 8.28 -1.98 18.73
N VAL A 414 9.15 -1.15 18.16
CA VAL A 414 9.34 0.25 18.52
C VAL A 414 9.04 1.10 17.29
N ILE A 415 8.18 2.11 17.46
CA ILE A 415 7.74 3.00 16.38
C ILE A 415 8.16 4.42 16.73
N ARG A 416 8.83 5.10 15.79
CA ARG A 416 9.32 6.46 15.94
C ARG A 416 8.90 7.31 14.76
N GLN A 417 8.66 8.59 15.03
CA GLN A 417 8.32 9.56 14.01
C GLN A 417 9.56 10.41 13.71
N GLN A 418 9.92 10.54 12.43
CA GLN A 418 11.13 11.25 12.01
C GLN A 418 10.87 12.29 10.92
N ALA A 419 11.85 13.16 10.68
CA ALA A 419 11.75 14.14 9.60
C ALA A 419 11.65 13.42 8.25
N THR A 420 10.84 13.97 7.33
CA THR A 420 10.66 13.36 5.99
C THR A 420 11.80 13.69 5.05
N THR A 421 12.44 14.83 5.24
CA THR A 421 13.50 15.32 4.35
C THR A 421 14.81 15.44 5.10
N GLU A 422 15.91 15.21 4.39
CA GLU A 422 17.24 15.55 4.89
C GLU A 422 17.38 17.06 5.03
N LYS A 423 18.16 17.52 6.02
CA LYS A 423 18.41 18.95 6.20
C LYS A 423 19.06 19.52 4.93
N GLY A 424 18.37 20.43 4.24
CA GLY A 424 18.88 21.10 3.04
C GLY A 424 18.59 20.40 1.71
N ASN A 425 17.93 19.23 1.69
CA ASN A 425 17.56 18.52 0.47
C ASN A 425 16.07 18.12 0.45
N LYS A 426 15.46 17.99 -0.74
CA LYS A 426 14.10 17.47 -0.91
C LYS A 426 14.05 15.92 -0.92
N ALA A 427 15.20 15.26 -0.82
CA ALA A 427 15.29 13.80 -0.76
C ALA A 427 14.64 13.26 0.52
N ALA A 428 13.99 12.10 0.39
CA ALA A 428 13.38 11.42 1.53
C ALA A 428 14.48 10.85 2.44
N ARG A 429 14.32 11.08 3.76
CA ARG A 429 15.30 10.63 4.76
C ARG A 429 15.06 9.17 5.14
N GLU A 430 15.87 8.27 4.60
CA GLU A 430 15.81 6.82 4.85
C GLU A 430 16.50 6.37 6.13
N ILE A 431 17.46 7.16 6.64
CA ILE A 431 18.17 6.83 7.87
C ILE A 431 17.23 6.93 9.07
N ILE A 432 17.24 5.93 9.95
CA ILE A 432 16.42 5.91 11.17
C ILE A 432 17.11 6.72 12.28
N ASP A 433 16.56 7.91 12.59
CA ASP A 433 17.14 8.85 13.55
C ASP A 433 17.32 8.24 14.96
N ASP A 434 16.30 7.52 15.43
CA ASP A 434 16.25 6.93 16.78
C ASP A 434 16.65 5.46 16.81
N MET A 435 17.53 5.01 15.91
CA MET A 435 17.95 3.60 15.83
C MET A 435 18.54 3.10 17.16
N ARG A 436 19.44 3.88 17.78
CA ARG A 436 20.10 3.52 19.06
C ARG A 436 19.07 3.29 20.17
N LEU A 437 18.13 4.21 20.36
CA LEU A 437 17.09 4.11 21.38
C LEU A 437 16.14 2.94 21.09
N SER A 438 15.78 2.74 19.83
CA SER A 438 14.86 1.68 19.42
C SER A 438 15.44 0.29 19.66
N VAL A 439 16.71 0.09 19.29
CA VAL A 439 17.42 -1.18 19.53
C VAL A 439 17.64 -1.40 21.02
N LYS A 440 17.96 -0.34 21.78
CA LYS A 440 18.10 -0.41 23.24
C LYS A 440 16.83 -0.92 23.92
N GLU A 441 15.66 -0.38 23.58
CA GLU A 441 14.37 -0.83 24.12
C GLU A 441 14.07 -2.29 23.75
N LEU A 442 14.36 -2.70 22.52
CA LEU A 442 14.18 -4.09 22.08
C LEU A 442 15.12 -5.06 22.80
N LEU A 443 16.38 -4.68 23.02
CA LEU A 443 17.35 -5.47 23.79
C LEU A 443 16.91 -5.60 25.25
N GLN A 444 16.42 -4.53 25.87
CA GLN A 444 15.86 -4.59 27.23
C GLN A 444 14.67 -5.54 27.30
N LEU A 445 13.80 -5.52 26.29
CA LEU A 445 12.68 -6.46 26.19
C LEU A 445 13.16 -7.90 25.96
N TYR A 446 14.21 -8.10 25.14
CA TYR A 446 14.83 -9.41 24.95
C TYR A 446 15.37 -9.97 26.26
N LEU A 447 16.14 -9.17 27.01
CA LEU A 447 16.71 -9.55 28.30
C LEU A 447 15.64 -9.98 29.31
N ARG A 448 14.52 -9.25 29.40
CA ARG A 448 13.40 -9.62 30.26
C ARG A 448 12.79 -10.99 29.93
N ASN A 449 12.81 -11.38 28.65
CA ASN A 449 12.24 -12.64 28.18
C ASN A 449 13.26 -13.79 28.09
N THR A 450 14.52 -13.53 28.43
CA THR A 450 15.63 -14.50 28.33
C THR A 450 16.40 -14.64 29.66
N ASN A 451 15.75 -14.30 30.77
CA ASN A 451 16.33 -14.33 32.12
C ASN A 451 17.66 -13.57 32.20
N GLY A 452 17.75 -12.42 31.52
CA GLY A 452 18.91 -11.55 31.54
C GLY A 452 20.07 -11.97 30.64
N ARG A 453 19.93 -13.04 29.85
CA ARG A 453 20.93 -13.48 28.87
C ARG A 453 20.93 -12.58 27.63
N PHE A 454 22.10 -12.07 27.27
CA PHE A 454 22.25 -11.21 26.09
C PHE A 454 22.39 -12.04 24.80
N PRO A 455 21.94 -11.53 23.63
CA PRO A 455 22.18 -12.22 22.37
C PRO A 455 23.68 -12.22 22.05
N THR A 456 24.18 -13.36 21.58
CA THR A 456 25.55 -13.52 21.07
C THR A 456 25.68 -13.10 19.60
N ARG A 457 24.57 -13.16 18.86
CA ARG A 457 24.49 -12.75 17.45
C ARG A 457 23.22 -11.95 17.19
N MET A 458 23.34 -10.96 16.31
CA MET A 458 22.24 -10.11 15.89
C MET A 458 22.15 -10.09 14.36
N ILE A 459 20.99 -10.44 13.80
CA ILE A 459 20.75 -10.41 12.35
C ILE A 459 19.74 -9.31 12.06
N PHE A 460 20.17 -8.30 11.32
CA PHE A 460 19.36 -7.14 10.97
C PHE A 460 18.92 -7.17 9.50
N TYR A 461 17.61 -7.07 9.27
CA TYR A 461 17.02 -6.92 7.94
C TYR A 461 16.47 -5.51 7.74
N ARG A 462 17.11 -4.70 6.88
CA ARG A 462 16.70 -3.32 6.55
C ARG A 462 15.95 -3.28 5.21
N ASP A 463 14.66 -2.94 5.21
CA ASP A 463 13.83 -2.82 3.99
C ASP A 463 13.87 -1.41 3.37
N GLY A 464 13.65 -1.28 2.07
CA GLY A 464 13.36 0.02 1.46
C GLY A 464 14.54 0.94 1.15
N VAL A 465 15.79 0.54 1.46
CA VAL A 465 16.97 1.36 1.15
C VAL A 465 17.36 1.22 -0.33
N SER A 466 17.62 2.34 -0.99
CA SER A 466 18.11 2.36 -2.37
C SER A 466 19.64 2.14 -2.44
N GLU A 467 20.14 1.59 -3.55
CA GLU A 467 21.57 1.27 -3.72
C GLU A 467 22.49 2.48 -3.50
N GLY A 468 22.07 3.67 -3.93
CA GLY A 468 22.82 4.91 -3.75
C GLY A 468 22.90 5.41 -2.31
N GLN A 469 22.19 4.78 -1.37
CA GLN A 469 22.15 5.14 0.05
C GLN A 469 22.76 4.06 0.97
N PHE A 470 23.21 2.93 0.42
CA PHE A 470 23.67 1.78 1.22
C PHE A 470 24.77 2.14 2.22
N GLU A 471 25.81 2.84 1.77
CA GLU A 471 26.96 3.17 2.63
C GLU A 471 26.57 4.10 3.77
N ASN A 472 25.89 5.20 3.47
CA ASN A 472 25.46 6.17 4.49
C ASN A 472 24.53 5.54 5.52
N VAL A 473 23.54 4.76 5.07
CA VAL A 473 22.60 4.09 5.97
C VAL A 473 23.30 3.05 6.82
N LEU A 474 24.19 2.24 6.22
CA LEU A 474 24.96 1.23 6.95
C LEU A 474 25.80 1.87 8.06
N VAL A 475 26.60 2.90 7.75
CA VAL A 475 27.51 3.52 8.70
C VAL A 475 26.76 4.12 9.89
N GLU A 476 25.71 4.90 9.64
CA GLU A 476 24.95 5.55 10.71
C GLU A 476 24.16 4.53 11.56
N GLU A 477 23.43 3.61 10.92
CA GLU A 477 22.58 2.67 11.64
C GLU A 477 23.37 1.57 12.36
N LEU A 478 24.44 1.03 11.75
CA LEU A 478 25.29 0.03 12.41
C LEU A 478 25.97 0.61 13.65
N CYS A 479 26.49 1.83 13.54
CA CYS A 479 27.08 2.53 14.69
C CYS A 479 26.04 2.74 15.80
N ALA A 480 24.80 3.08 15.45
CA ALA A 480 23.71 3.22 16.40
C ALA A 480 23.32 1.90 17.08
N ILE A 481 23.31 0.77 16.34
CA ILE A 481 23.07 -0.57 16.87
C ILE A 481 24.18 -0.96 17.87
N GLN A 482 25.45 -0.79 17.51
CA GLN A 482 26.59 -1.10 18.39
C GLN A 482 26.55 -0.29 19.69
N ARG A 483 26.25 1.01 19.60
CA ARG A 483 26.09 1.88 20.77
C ARG A 483 24.92 1.44 21.66
N ALA A 484 23.84 0.92 21.07
CA ALA A 484 22.71 0.40 21.83
C ALA A 484 23.09 -0.87 22.61
N CYS A 485 23.92 -1.75 22.03
CA CYS A 485 24.46 -2.92 22.73
C CYS A 485 25.31 -2.48 23.93
N ALA A 486 26.26 -1.57 23.71
CA ALA A 486 27.13 -1.04 24.77
C ALA A 486 26.34 -0.34 25.90
N ASP A 487 25.25 0.36 25.58
CA ASP A 487 24.36 0.99 26.58
C ASP A 487 23.63 0.00 27.49
N VAL A 488 23.35 -1.21 26.99
CA VAL A 488 22.57 -2.23 27.71
C VAL A 488 23.47 -3.20 28.47
N ARG A 489 24.56 -3.65 27.83
CA ARG A 489 25.58 -4.53 28.40
C ARG A 489 26.97 -4.04 27.98
N PRO A 490 27.61 -3.19 28.79
CA PRO A 490 29.00 -2.78 28.54
C PRO A 490 29.92 -4.00 28.48
N GLY A 491 30.77 -4.09 27.46
CA GLY A 491 31.73 -5.19 27.27
C GLY A 491 31.19 -6.43 26.55
N GLU A 492 29.88 -6.51 26.28
CA GLU A 492 29.31 -7.57 25.44
C GLU A 492 29.08 -7.07 24.01
N GLU A 493 29.83 -7.63 23.06
CA GLU A 493 29.81 -7.23 21.66
C GLU A 493 29.26 -8.37 20.78
N PRO A 494 27.96 -8.37 20.46
CA PRO A 494 27.37 -9.42 19.64
C PRO A 494 27.85 -9.30 18.20
N ALA A 495 28.02 -10.44 17.53
CA ALA A 495 28.31 -10.42 16.10
C ALA A 495 27.08 -9.94 15.33
N ILE A 496 27.19 -8.81 14.62
CA ILE A 496 26.08 -8.19 13.88
C ILE A 496 26.20 -8.51 12.39
N THR A 497 25.14 -9.05 11.80
CA THR A 497 24.97 -9.21 10.35
C THR A 497 23.95 -8.19 9.85
N TYR A 498 24.35 -7.31 8.94
CA TYR A 498 23.49 -6.29 8.34
C TYR A 498 23.08 -6.70 6.92
N ILE A 499 21.77 -6.87 6.68
CA ILE A 499 21.22 -7.34 5.40
C ILE A 499 20.21 -6.32 4.88
N VAL A 500 20.50 -5.72 3.73
CA VAL A 500 19.52 -4.88 3.01
C VAL A 500 18.58 -5.77 2.21
N VAL A 501 17.27 -5.55 2.37
CA VAL A 501 16.21 -6.26 1.68
C VAL A 501 15.56 -5.32 0.67
N GLN A 502 15.59 -5.69 -0.62
CA GLN A 502 14.93 -4.96 -1.68
C GLN A 502 13.82 -5.80 -2.30
N LYS A 503 12.55 -5.49 -1.98
CA LYS A 503 11.39 -6.21 -2.54
C LYS A 503 10.93 -5.65 -3.88
N ARG A 504 11.18 -4.37 -4.12
CA ARG A 504 10.71 -3.64 -5.32
C ARG A 504 11.87 -3.43 -6.28
N HIS A 505 12.20 -4.47 -7.03
CA HIS A 505 13.20 -4.41 -8.09
C HIS A 505 12.62 -4.86 -9.44
N HIS A 506 13.39 -4.65 -10.50
CA HIS A 506 13.03 -5.01 -11.88
C HIS A 506 13.62 -6.35 -12.33
N ILE A 507 14.33 -7.07 -11.47
CA ILE A 507 14.81 -8.43 -11.77
C ILE A 507 13.64 -9.43 -11.71
N ARG A 508 13.49 -10.26 -12.75
CA ARG A 508 12.47 -11.31 -12.86
C ARG A 508 13.13 -12.62 -13.28
N PHE A 509 12.54 -13.73 -12.85
CA PHE A 509 12.99 -15.08 -13.22
C PHE A 509 11.87 -15.83 -13.95
N ARG A 510 12.23 -16.64 -14.94
CA ARG A 510 11.37 -17.62 -15.61
C ARG A 510 12.11 -18.96 -15.56
N PRO A 511 11.48 -20.05 -15.09
CA PRO A 511 12.11 -21.37 -15.14
C PRO A 511 12.35 -21.78 -16.61
N SER A 512 13.52 -22.34 -16.91
CA SER A 512 13.81 -22.86 -18.26
C SER A 512 13.01 -24.14 -18.56
N ASP A 513 12.76 -24.96 -17.55
CA ASP A 513 11.91 -26.15 -17.61
C ASP A 513 10.70 -25.95 -16.66
N PRO A 514 9.45 -25.89 -17.16
CA PRO A 514 8.27 -25.53 -16.38
C PRO A 514 7.74 -26.63 -15.42
N ARG A 515 8.62 -27.49 -14.87
CA ARG A 515 8.23 -28.56 -13.93
C ARG A 515 7.47 -28.07 -12.70
#